data_AF-A0A7Y5NNT5-F1
#
_entry.id   AF-A0A7Y5NNT5-F1
#
_cell.length_a   1.000
_cell.length_b   1.000
_cell.length_c   1.000
_cell.angle_alpha   90.00
_cell.angle_beta   90.00
_cell.angle_gamma   90.00
#
_symmetry.space_group_name_H-M   'P 1'
#
loop_
_entity.id
_entity.type
_entity.pdbx_description
1 polymer ?
#
loop_
_entity_poly.entity_id
_entity_poly.type
_entity_poly.pdbx_seq_one_letter_code
_entity_poly.pdbx_strand_id
1 'polypeptide(L)'
;MAVVVSGLLLAACDGGGAAPSVPSSGVSARTTAAAQATSSAVAANPDATASATAPVPASAASSASAAVSVAADVDLENTPKLLDESGKALDQTKDEPAVDSPAFKKRLDLLWRAIVADDPSIAEPAFFPVVAYEKVKDIEKPKGDWKHRLMKNFHRDIHAYHDKLGSEANAYELVGLDVDAKRVKWMEPGKEGNKLGYYRVTRSKLRYKDPSGSEKSLELTSLISWRGEWFVVHLHGFK
;
A
#
# COMPACT_ATOMS: atom_id res chain seq x y z
N MET A 1 -0.85 -15.58 -49.52
CA MET A 1 -0.99 -17.01 -49.85
C MET A 1 0.42 -17.58 -50.00
N ALA A 2 0.95 -18.18 -48.93
CA ALA A 2 2.09 -19.09 -48.92
C ALA A 2 2.28 -19.57 -47.48
N VAL A 3 1.82 -20.79 -47.25
CA VAL A 3 1.96 -21.56 -46.00
C VAL A 3 3.31 -22.28 -46.08
N VAL A 4 4.11 -22.23 -45.01
CA VAL A 4 5.16 -23.22 -44.78
C VAL A 4 5.06 -23.71 -43.34
N VAL A 5 4.65 -24.97 -43.23
CA VAL A 5 4.68 -25.84 -42.06
C VAL A 5 5.96 -26.67 -42.14
N SER A 6 6.74 -26.73 -41.06
CA SER A 6 7.71 -27.80 -40.70
C SER A 6 8.61 -27.25 -39.59
N GLY A 7 8.97 -27.97 -38.53
CA GLY A 7 8.74 -29.36 -38.17
C GLY A 7 9.15 -29.55 -36.71
N LEU A 8 8.48 -30.50 -36.08
CA LEU A 8 8.70 -31.02 -34.74
C LEU A 8 10.01 -31.82 -34.70
N LEU A 9 10.90 -31.56 -33.73
CA LEU A 9 11.94 -32.50 -33.34
C LEU A 9 11.87 -32.76 -31.83
N LEU A 10 11.45 -33.96 -31.47
CA LEU A 10 11.68 -34.59 -30.18
C LEU A 10 13.10 -35.16 -30.17
N ALA A 11 13.86 -34.89 -29.11
CA ALA A 11 15.03 -35.66 -28.74
C ALA A 11 14.95 -36.00 -27.25
N ALA A 12 14.77 -37.29 -26.98
CA ALA A 12 14.91 -37.91 -25.67
C ALA A 12 16.33 -38.47 -25.54
N CYS A 13 16.94 -38.34 -24.36
CA CYS A 13 18.01 -39.23 -23.89
C CYS A 13 17.85 -39.45 -22.38
N ASP A 14 17.42 -40.66 -22.06
CA ASP A 14 17.79 -41.57 -20.98
C ASP A 14 18.72 -41.09 -19.83
N GLY A 15 18.29 -41.42 -18.61
CA GLY A 15 19.10 -41.33 -17.39
C GLY A 15 18.45 -42.13 -16.26
N GLY A 16 18.48 -43.45 -16.36
CA GLY A 16 18.09 -44.36 -15.28
C GLY A 16 19.18 -44.51 -14.20
N GLY A 17 18.77 -44.65 -12.93
CA GLY A 17 19.68 -44.92 -11.82
C GLY A 17 18.94 -45.03 -10.48
N ALA A 18 18.80 -46.26 -9.99
CA ALA A 18 17.91 -46.72 -8.92
C ALA A 18 18.16 -46.18 -7.50
N ALA A 19 17.08 -46.26 -6.70
CA ALA A 19 17.04 -46.18 -5.24
C ALA A 19 17.76 -47.35 -4.53
N PRO A 20 17.93 -47.27 -3.21
CA PRO A 20 17.12 -48.16 -2.38
C PRO A 20 16.55 -47.51 -1.10
N SER A 21 15.64 -48.26 -0.47
CA SER A 21 14.62 -47.83 0.48
C SER A 21 14.88 -48.35 1.91
N VAL A 22 14.53 -47.52 2.94
CA VAL A 22 14.03 -47.80 4.33
C VAL A 22 14.83 -48.76 5.28
N PRO A 23 14.59 -48.85 6.63
CA PRO A 23 13.44 -48.42 7.45
C PRO A 23 13.68 -47.74 8.84
N SER A 24 12.62 -47.05 9.29
CA SER A 24 11.99 -46.95 10.63
C SER A 24 12.71 -47.45 11.90
N SER A 25 12.68 -46.63 12.97
CA SER A 25 11.94 -46.87 14.24
C SER A 25 12.39 -45.94 15.37
N GLY A 26 11.45 -45.42 16.15
CA GLY A 26 11.78 -44.66 17.36
C GLY A 26 10.59 -43.98 18.04
N VAL A 27 9.61 -44.78 18.46
CA VAL A 27 8.53 -44.38 19.37
C VAL A 27 9.10 -44.01 20.74
N SER A 28 8.67 -42.89 21.31
CA SER A 28 8.39 -42.78 22.75
C SER A 28 7.52 -41.57 23.05
N ALA A 29 6.24 -41.86 23.29
CA ALA A 29 5.37 -41.03 24.09
C ALA A 29 5.82 -41.08 25.56
N ARG A 30 5.74 -39.95 26.27
CA ARG A 30 5.56 -39.97 27.72
C ARG A 30 4.52 -38.96 28.15
N THR A 31 3.73 -39.47 29.07
CA THR A 31 2.42 -39.08 29.56
C THR A 31 2.50 -38.05 30.70
N THR A 32 1.34 -37.41 30.96
CA THR A 32 0.91 -36.75 32.23
C THR A 32 1.68 -35.48 32.65
N ALA A 33 1.09 -34.44 33.24
CA ALA A 33 -0.09 -34.38 34.09
C ALA A 33 -0.74 -32.98 34.06
N ALA A 34 -2.06 -32.96 34.19
CA ALA A 34 -2.82 -31.82 34.67
C ALA A 34 -2.54 -31.60 36.17
N ALA A 35 -2.49 -30.33 36.60
CA ALA A 35 -2.75 -29.95 37.98
C ALA A 35 -3.39 -28.55 38.01
N GLN A 36 -4.71 -28.53 38.05
CA GLN A 36 -5.44 -27.46 38.73
C GLN A 36 -5.23 -27.64 40.23
N ALA A 37 -4.96 -26.54 40.95
CA ALA A 37 -5.17 -26.47 42.38
C ALA A 37 -5.78 -25.11 42.72
N THR A 38 -6.97 -25.21 43.29
CA THR A 38 -7.84 -24.17 43.82
C THR A 38 -7.44 -23.72 45.23
N SER A 39 -7.97 -22.55 45.59
CA SER A 39 -8.53 -22.19 46.91
C SER A 39 -7.71 -21.32 47.86
N SER A 40 -8.23 -20.09 48.01
CA SER A 40 -8.77 -19.49 49.24
C SER A 40 -7.82 -19.12 50.39
N ALA A 41 -7.76 -17.82 50.69
CA ALA A 41 -7.92 -17.32 52.06
C ALA A 41 -8.42 -15.87 52.09
N VAL A 42 -9.54 -15.69 52.80
CA VAL A 42 -10.20 -14.45 53.19
C VAL A 42 -9.46 -13.81 54.37
N ALA A 43 -9.37 -12.48 54.39
CA ALA A 43 -9.43 -11.70 55.63
C ALA A 43 -9.90 -10.27 55.32
N ALA A 44 -11.10 -9.95 55.82
CA ALA A 44 -11.62 -8.59 56.02
C ALA A 44 -10.78 -7.87 57.10
N ASN A 45 -10.74 -6.55 57.24
CA ASN A 45 -11.84 -5.63 57.63
C ASN A 45 -11.19 -4.22 57.87
N PRO A 46 -11.91 -3.16 58.33
CA PRO A 46 -12.73 -2.21 57.58
C PRO A 46 -12.31 -0.73 57.85
N ASP A 47 -13.23 0.22 57.63
CA ASP A 47 -13.17 1.67 57.93
C ASP A 47 -12.32 2.53 56.96
N ALA A 48 -12.72 3.70 56.46
CA ALA A 48 -13.81 4.60 56.79
C ALA A 48 -14.02 5.61 55.62
N THR A 49 -15.27 6.07 55.47
CA THR A 49 -15.66 7.49 55.36
C THR A 49 -15.19 8.38 54.17
N ALA A 50 -16.21 9.08 53.64
CA ALA A 50 -16.21 10.38 52.96
C ALA A 50 -16.08 10.47 51.42
N SER A 51 -17.26 10.76 50.83
CA SER A 51 -17.58 11.95 50.02
C SER A 51 -16.70 12.41 48.86
N ALA A 52 -17.44 12.69 47.78
CA ALA A 52 -17.22 13.69 46.73
C ALA A 52 -16.38 13.26 45.53
N THR A 53 -17.05 13.11 44.38
CA THR A 53 -16.41 13.37 43.09
C THR A 53 -17.37 14.15 42.18
N ALA A 54 -16.80 15.22 41.64
CA ALA A 54 -17.38 16.30 40.87
C ALA A 54 -17.99 15.88 39.51
N PRO A 55 -18.81 16.74 38.89
CA PRO A 55 -19.33 16.50 37.55
C PRO A 55 -18.23 16.55 36.50
N VAL A 56 -18.35 15.67 35.51
CA VAL A 56 -17.53 15.63 34.29
C VAL A 56 -18.09 16.65 33.30
N PRO A 57 -17.35 17.68 32.86
CA PRO A 57 -17.64 18.32 31.60
C PRO A 57 -16.90 17.61 30.46
N ALA A 58 -17.67 17.16 29.49
CA ALA A 58 -17.21 16.63 28.22
C ALA A 58 -16.31 17.65 27.50
N SER A 59 -15.03 17.31 27.31
CA SER A 59 -14.15 17.96 26.35
C SER A 59 -13.87 16.97 25.23
N ALA A 60 -14.84 16.82 24.34
CA ALA A 60 -14.74 16.01 23.12
C ALA A 60 -15.28 16.83 21.95
N ALA A 61 -14.64 17.96 21.66
CA ALA A 61 -14.95 18.78 20.50
C ALA A 61 -13.73 19.60 20.08
N SER A 62 -12.63 18.93 19.70
CA SER A 62 -11.52 19.64 19.03
C SER A 62 -10.76 18.84 17.97
N SER A 63 -11.23 17.64 17.61
CA SER A 63 -10.57 16.81 16.57
C SER A 63 -11.28 16.85 15.20
N ALA A 64 -12.48 17.42 15.10
CA ALA A 64 -13.21 17.48 13.82
C ALA A 64 -12.75 18.61 12.90
N SER A 65 -12.03 19.62 13.40
CA SER A 65 -11.61 20.78 12.60
C SER A 65 -10.26 20.61 11.90
N ALA A 66 -9.44 19.64 12.31
CA ALA A 66 -8.15 19.37 11.69
C ALA A 66 -8.27 18.51 10.40
N ALA A 67 -9.28 17.65 10.32
CA ALA A 67 -9.47 16.74 9.18
C ALA A 67 -9.90 17.46 7.88
N VAL A 68 -10.50 18.66 7.97
CA VAL A 68 -10.92 19.43 6.78
C VAL A 68 -9.77 20.27 6.21
N SER A 69 -8.71 20.51 7.00
CA SER A 69 -7.65 21.45 6.63
C SER A 69 -6.46 20.81 5.89
N VAL A 70 -6.36 19.48 5.86
CA VAL A 70 -5.27 18.79 5.13
C VAL A 70 -5.63 18.51 3.67
N ALA A 71 -6.92 18.33 3.36
CA ALA A 71 -7.39 18.12 1.99
C ALA A 71 -7.33 19.40 1.12
N ALA A 72 -7.21 20.58 1.73
CA ALA A 72 -7.32 21.87 1.06
C ALA A 72 -6.00 22.46 0.54
N ASP A 73 -4.84 21.87 0.88
CA ASP A 73 -3.50 22.37 0.46
C ASP A 73 -2.88 21.55 -0.68
N VAL A 74 -3.66 20.71 -1.35
CA VAL A 74 -3.26 20.25 -2.68
C VAL A 74 -3.57 21.41 -3.61
N ASP A 75 -2.53 22.06 -4.16
CA ASP A 75 -2.70 23.02 -5.24
C ASP A 75 -3.37 22.32 -6.43
N LEU A 76 -4.69 22.42 -6.46
CA LEU A 76 -5.56 21.73 -7.40
C LEU A 76 -5.39 22.26 -8.82
N GLU A 77 -4.73 23.40 -9.02
CA GLU A 77 -4.49 23.94 -10.38
C GLU A 77 -3.57 23.02 -11.19
N ASN A 78 -2.66 22.31 -10.52
CA ASN A 78 -1.67 21.43 -11.16
C ASN A 78 -2.04 19.94 -11.09
N THR A 79 -3.15 19.59 -10.44
CA THR A 79 -3.66 18.22 -10.37
C THR A 79 -4.45 17.90 -11.65
N PRO A 80 -4.34 16.68 -12.22
CA PRO A 80 -5.07 16.38 -13.44
C PRO A 80 -6.56 16.45 -13.14
N LYS A 81 -7.30 17.20 -13.96
CA LYS A 81 -8.75 17.28 -13.83
C LYS A 81 -9.33 15.86 -13.95
N LEU A 82 -10.12 15.47 -12.95
CA LEU A 82 -10.79 14.17 -12.92
C LEU A 82 -12.17 14.22 -13.55
N LEU A 83 -12.83 15.38 -13.44
CA LEU A 83 -14.18 15.65 -13.93
C LEU A 83 -14.15 16.85 -14.89
N ASP A 84 -15.08 16.89 -15.84
CA ASP A 84 -15.36 18.05 -16.66
C ASP A 84 -16.26 19.07 -15.92
N GLU A 85 -16.57 20.19 -16.57
CA GLU A 85 -17.41 21.27 -16.01
C GLU A 85 -18.83 20.80 -15.67
N SER A 86 -19.29 19.70 -16.28
CA SER A 86 -20.59 19.08 -16.01
C SER A 86 -20.53 18.01 -14.91
N GLY A 87 -19.36 17.80 -14.30
CA GLY A 87 -19.15 16.77 -13.27
C GLY A 87 -18.98 15.35 -13.82
N LYS A 88 -18.85 15.16 -15.13
CA LYS A 88 -18.63 13.85 -15.75
C LYS A 88 -17.15 13.50 -15.72
N ALA A 89 -16.86 12.23 -15.42
CA ALA A 89 -15.49 11.72 -15.43
C ALA A 89 -14.84 11.88 -16.81
N LEU A 90 -13.66 12.50 -16.82
CA LEU A 90 -12.82 12.65 -17.99
C LEU A 90 -12.23 11.30 -18.39
N ASP A 91 -11.85 11.18 -19.67
CA ASP A 91 -11.16 9.98 -20.16
C ASP A 91 -9.64 10.10 -19.95
N GLN A 92 -8.99 8.95 -19.97
CA GLN A 92 -7.55 8.85 -19.92
C GLN A 92 -6.90 9.44 -21.17
N THR A 93 -5.74 10.10 -21.02
CA THR A 93 -4.91 10.54 -22.14
C THR A 93 -3.69 9.63 -22.32
N LYS A 94 -2.99 9.80 -23.45
CA LYS A 94 -1.71 9.13 -23.73
C LYS A 94 -0.50 9.99 -23.33
N ASP A 95 -0.71 11.04 -22.55
CA ASP A 95 0.38 11.91 -22.11
C ASP A 95 1.27 11.11 -21.16
N GLU A 96 2.57 11.08 -21.45
CA GLU A 96 3.52 10.38 -20.61
C GLU A 96 3.74 11.16 -19.31
N PRO A 97 3.57 10.52 -18.15
CA PRO A 97 3.67 11.21 -16.87
C PRO A 97 5.11 11.56 -16.47
N ALA A 98 5.29 12.79 -16.01
CA ALA A 98 6.57 13.30 -15.55
C ALA A 98 6.78 13.02 -14.05
N VAL A 99 7.98 12.57 -13.68
CA VAL A 99 8.35 12.31 -12.26
C VAL A 99 8.78 13.57 -11.51
N ASP A 100 8.98 14.66 -12.23
CA ASP A 100 9.39 15.97 -11.71
C ASP A 100 8.25 17.00 -11.73
N SER A 101 7.03 16.59 -12.10
CA SER A 101 5.87 17.47 -12.08
C SER A 101 5.60 18.01 -10.67
N PRO A 102 5.16 19.27 -10.53
CA PRO A 102 4.85 19.85 -9.22
C PRO A 102 3.79 19.06 -8.44
N ALA A 103 2.77 18.58 -9.14
CA ALA A 103 1.68 17.83 -8.51
C ALA A 103 2.15 16.45 -8.02
N PHE A 104 3.00 15.76 -8.79
CA PHE A 104 3.55 14.49 -8.34
C PHE A 104 4.51 14.66 -7.16
N LYS A 105 5.34 15.71 -7.13
CA LYS A 105 6.19 16.04 -5.98
C LYS A 105 5.36 16.26 -4.71
N LYS A 106 4.27 17.04 -4.79
CA LYS A 106 3.35 17.23 -3.64
C LYS A 106 2.74 15.91 -3.16
N ARG A 107 2.32 15.02 -4.07
CA ARG A 107 1.83 13.68 -3.68
C ARG A 107 2.91 12.84 -3.01
N LEU A 108 4.16 12.95 -3.45
CA LEU A 108 5.29 12.26 -2.84
C LEU A 108 5.56 12.77 -1.42
N ASP A 109 5.48 14.09 -1.20
CA ASP A 109 5.61 14.70 0.12
C ASP A 109 4.49 14.25 1.06
N LEU A 110 3.25 14.21 0.58
CA LEU A 110 2.10 13.68 1.34
C LEU A 110 2.30 12.20 1.70
N LEU A 111 2.76 11.39 0.75
CA LEU A 111 3.09 9.99 1.00
C LEU A 111 4.16 9.83 2.09
N TRP A 112 5.25 10.60 2.00
CA TRP A 112 6.30 10.55 3.00
C TRP A 112 5.80 10.98 4.38
N ARG A 113 5.05 12.10 4.45
CA ARG A 113 4.44 12.57 5.70
C ARG A 113 3.52 11.53 6.32
N ALA A 114 2.69 10.84 5.52
CA ALA A 114 1.84 9.77 6.01
C ALA A 114 2.62 8.61 6.63
N ILE A 115 3.74 8.22 5.99
CA ILE A 115 4.63 7.17 6.51
C ILE A 115 5.29 7.61 7.82
N VAL A 116 5.81 8.84 7.88
CA VAL A 116 6.48 9.34 9.09
C VAL A 116 5.50 9.51 10.25
N ALA A 117 4.29 10.02 9.98
CA ALA A 117 3.26 10.28 10.99
C ALA A 117 2.40 9.06 11.35
N ASP A 118 2.60 7.92 10.68
CA ASP A 118 1.74 6.73 10.77
C ASP A 118 0.24 7.00 10.48
N ASP A 119 -0.03 7.95 9.58
CA ASP A 119 -1.39 8.37 9.25
C ASP A 119 -1.65 8.27 7.74
N PRO A 120 -2.29 7.17 7.27
CA PRO A 120 -2.61 6.97 5.87
C PRO A 120 -3.48 8.05 5.23
N SER A 121 -4.32 8.73 6.02
CA SER A 121 -5.28 9.71 5.48
C SER A 121 -4.59 10.89 4.80
N ILE A 122 -3.38 11.23 5.25
CA ILE A 122 -2.54 12.29 4.66
C ILE A 122 -2.18 11.96 3.20
N ALA A 123 -1.99 10.68 2.87
CA ALA A 123 -1.53 10.24 1.55
C ALA A 123 -2.65 9.77 0.61
N GLU A 124 -3.92 9.83 1.03
CA GLU A 124 -5.03 9.49 0.14
C GLU A 124 -5.02 10.27 -1.20
N PRO A 125 -4.64 11.57 -1.26
CA PRO A 125 -4.50 12.28 -2.53
C PRO A 125 -3.37 11.77 -3.44
N ALA A 126 -2.40 11.03 -2.89
CA ALA A 126 -1.34 10.38 -3.66
C ALA A 126 -1.80 9.06 -4.30
N PHE A 127 -2.90 8.50 -3.79
CA PHE A 127 -3.47 7.25 -4.27
C PHE A 127 -4.26 7.44 -5.56
N PHE A 128 -4.30 6.40 -6.40
CA PHE A 128 -5.02 6.44 -7.67
C PHE A 128 -6.52 6.75 -7.44
N PRO A 129 -7.09 7.81 -8.05
CA PRO A 129 -8.44 8.24 -7.72
C PRO A 129 -9.50 7.23 -8.11
N VAL A 130 -10.52 7.05 -7.26
CA VAL A 130 -11.62 6.10 -7.50
C VAL A 130 -12.33 6.37 -8.83
N VAL A 131 -12.56 7.64 -9.17
CA VAL A 131 -13.22 8.04 -10.43
C VAL A 131 -12.41 7.62 -11.67
N ALA A 132 -11.08 7.65 -11.58
CA ALA A 132 -10.20 7.14 -12.64
C ALA A 132 -10.22 5.60 -12.68
N TYR A 133 -10.20 4.96 -11.50
CA TYR A 133 -10.26 3.50 -11.37
C TYR A 133 -11.52 2.89 -11.99
N GLU A 134 -12.68 3.49 -11.75
CA GLU A 134 -13.96 3.05 -12.33
C GLU A 134 -13.97 3.12 -13.86
N LYS A 135 -13.18 4.04 -14.45
CA LYS A 135 -13.04 4.19 -15.91
C LYS A 135 -12.04 3.18 -16.48
N VAL A 136 -10.94 2.93 -15.77
CA VAL A 136 -9.88 2.03 -16.24
C VAL A 136 -10.30 0.57 -16.15
N LYS A 137 -10.91 0.14 -15.05
CA LYS A 137 -11.13 -1.29 -14.79
C LYS A 137 -12.31 -1.88 -15.56
N ASP A 138 -12.13 -3.12 -15.97
CA ASP A 138 -13.19 -3.99 -16.46
C ASP A 138 -13.54 -5.06 -15.44
N ILE A 139 -14.17 -4.64 -14.34
CA ILE A 139 -14.64 -5.51 -13.26
C ILE A 139 -16.05 -5.11 -12.84
N GLU A 140 -16.78 -6.04 -12.22
CA GLU A 140 -18.18 -5.86 -11.84
C GLU A 140 -18.38 -4.74 -10.81
N LYS A 141 -17.49 -4.64 -9.81
CA LYS A 141 -17.62 -3.72 -8.66
C LYS A 141 -16.35 -2.87 -8.45
N PRO A 142 -16.01 -1.97 -9.38
CA PRO A 142 -14.73 -1.24 -9.34
C PRO A 142 -14.57 -0.38 -8.09
N LYS A 143 -15.61 0.36 -7.69
CA LYS A 143 -15.59 1.14 -6.44
C LYS A 143 -15.38 0.30 -5.18
N GLY A 144 -16.02 -0.87 -5.12
CA GLY A 144 -15.88 -1.79 -4.00
C GLY A 144 -14.48 -2.38 -3.92
N ASP A 145 -13.94 -2.82 -5.06
CA ASP A 145 -12.57 -3.33 -5.15
C ASP A 145 -11.53 -2.26 -4.77
N TRP A 146 -11.69 -1.04 -5.27
CA TRP A 146 -10.85 0.11 -4.91
C TRP A 146 -10.83 0.35 -3.40
N LYS A 147 -12.01 0.41 -2.77
CA LYS A 147 -12.13 0.74 -1.35
C LYS A 147 -11.62 -0.39 -0.45
N HIS A 148 -12.07 -1.62 -0.71
CA HIS A 148 -11.91 -2.71 0.24
C HIS A 148 -10.63 -3.51 0.04
N ARG A 149 -10.03 -3.47 -1.15
CA ARG A 149 -8.76 -4.13 -1.43
C ARG A 149 -7.64 -3.12 -1.59
N LEU A 150 -7.73 -2.23 -2.57
CA LEU A 150 -6.62 -1.35 -2.94
C LEU A 150 -6.30 -0.33 -1.84
N MET A 151 -7.28 0.47 -1.41
CA MET A 151 -7.08 1.47 -0.37
C MET A 151 -6.74 0.83 0.98
N LYS A 152 -7.40 -0.28 1.32
CA LYS A 152 -7.07 -1.06 2.53
C LYS A 152 -5.60 -1.51 2.53
N ASN A 153 -5.10 -2.02 1.41
CA ASN A 153 -3.71 -2.45 1.28
C ASN A 153 -2.73 -1.28 1.31
N PHE A 154 -3.10 -0.15 0.70
CA PHE A 154 -2.33 1.09 0.78
C PHE A 154 -2.15 1.56 2.23
N HIS A 155 -3.24 1.61 3.01
CA HIS A 155 -3.18 2.00 4.43
C HIS A 155 -2.31 1.04 5.24
N ARG A 156 -2.51 -0.27 5.06
CA ARG A 156 -1.67 -1.30 5.69
C ARG A 156 -0.19 -1.10 5.37
N ASP A 157 0.14 -0.79 4.12
CA ASP A 157 1.53 -0.66 3.70
C ASP A 157 2.18 0.63 4.24
N ILE A 158 1.41 1.71 4.45
CA ILE A 158 1.90 2.91 5.14
C ILE A 158 2.32 2.56 6.57
N HIS A 159 1.46 1.88 7.32
CA HIS A 159 1.81 1.41 8.68
C HIS A 159 3.04 0.50 8.67
N ALA A 160 3.09 -0.45 7.73
CA ALA A 160 4.24 -1.34 7.61
C ALA A 160 5.55 -0.62 7.23
N TYR A 161 5.47 0.56 6.60
CA TYR A 161 6.63 1.39 6.33
C TYR A 161 7.01 2.27 7.52
N HIS A 162 6.03 2.79 8.27
CA HIS A 162 6.28 3.45 9.54
C HIS A 162 7.03 2.53 10.51
N ASP A 163 6.54 1.30 10.68
CA ASP A 163 7.17 0.26 11.51
C ASP A 163 8.63 0.00 11.11
N LYS A 164 8.95 0.07 9.81
CA LYS A 164 10.32 -0.10 9.31
C LYS A 164 11.21 1.10 9.61
N LEU A 165 10.66 2.31 9.71
CA LEU A 165 11.41 3.49 10.15
C LEU A 165 11.66 3.47 11.66
N GLY A 166 10.76 2.86 12.43
CA GLY A 166 10.89 2.71 13.88
C GLY A 166 10.70 4.05 14.63
N SER A 167 11.18 4.11 15.87
CA SER A 167 10.98 5.28 16.76
C SER A 167 11.54 6.59 16.21
N GLU A 168 12.55 6.51 15.34
CA GLU A 168 13.23 7.67 14.76
C GLU A 168 12.61 8.13 13.44
N ALA A 169 11.36 7.74 13.14
CA ALA A 169 10.68 8.06 11.88
C ALA A 169 10.79 9.56 11.48
N ASN A 170 10.66 10.46 12.46
CA ASN A 170 10.72 11.91 12.25
C ASN A 170 12.12 12.45 11.94
N ALA A 171 13.17 11.66 12.14
CA ALA A 171 14.55 12.06 11.90
C ALA A 171 15.02 11.74 10.47
N TYR A 172 14.20 11.02 9.69
CA TYR A 172 14.49 10.72 8.28
C TYR A 172 13.98 11.82 7.36
N GLU A 173 14.72 12.10 6.29
CA GLU A 173 14.39 13.13 5.31
C GLU A 173 14.13 12.54 3.94
N LEU A 174 13.02 12.92 3.30
CA LEU A 174 12.73 12.52 1.92
C LEU A 174 13.77 13.12 0.96
N VAL A 175 14.34 12.28 0.10
CA VAL A 175 15.23 12.70 -1.00
C VAL A 175 14.47 12.78 -2.32
N GLY A 176 13.55 11.84 -2.56
CA GLY A 176 12.73 11.80 -3.76
C GLY A 176 12.45 10.37 -4.23
N LEU A 177 12.06 10.23 -5.49
CA LEU A 177 11.74 8.94 -6.09
C LEU A 177 12.75 8.59 -7.19
N ASP A 178 13.18 7.33 -7.24
CA ASP A 178 13.87 6.75 -8.39
C ASP A 178 12.89 5.96 -9.25
N VAL A 179 12.81 6.29 -10.53
CA VAL A 179 11.97 5.61 -11.52
C VAL A 179 12.86 5.14 -12.65
N ASP A 180 12.97 3.82 -12.80
CA ASP A 180 13.67 3.23 -13.93
C ASP A 180 12.84 3.40 -15.20
N ALA A 181 13.26 4.32 -16.07
CA ALA A 181 12.59 4.62 -17.34
C ALA A 181 12.41 3.37 -18.22
N LYS A 182 13.30 2.36 -18.12
CA LYS A 182 13.17 1.10 -18.89
C LYS A 182 11.99 0.24 -18.43
N ARG A 183 11.46 0.50 -17.24
CA ARG A 183 10.29 -0.17 -16.66
C ARG A 183 8.99 0.58 -16.90
N VAL A 184 9.06 1.82 -17.36
CA VAL A 184 7.87 2.59 -17.78
C VAL A 184 7.33 1.94 -19.04
N LYS A 185 6.05 1.56 -19.02
CA LYS A 185 5.38 0.88 -20.12
C LYS A 185 3.98 1.42 -20.29
N TRP A 186 3.61 1.69 -21.54
CA TRP A 186 2.21 1.81 -21.91
C TRP A 186 1.56 0.43 -21.87
N MET A 187 0.51 0.31 -21.07
CA MET A 187 -0.35 -0.86 -20.96
C MET A 187 -1.51 -0.66 -21.93
N GLU A 188 -1.62 -1.51 -22.94
CA GLU A 188 -2.73 -1.43 -23.90
C GLU A 188 -4.08 -1.83 -23.26
N PRO A 189 -5.21 -1.29 -23.76
CA PRO A 189 -6.54 -1.79 -23.41
C PRO A 189 -6.65 -3.32 -23.49
N GLY A 190 -7.45 -3.92 -22.60
CA GLY A 190 -7.64 -5.36 -22.48
C GLY A 190 -6.54 -6.09 -21.70
N LYS A 191 -5.40 -5.44 -21.40
CA LYS A 191 -4.40 -5.99 -20.47
C LYS A 191 -4.80 -5.74 -19.03
N GLU A 192 -4.46 -6.68 -18.15
CA GLU A 192 -4.70 -6.60 -16.69
C GLU A 192 -6.18 -6.34 -16.30
N GLY A 193 -7.13 -6.74 -17.15
CA GLY A 193 -8.56 -6.53 -16.92
C GLY A 193 -8.95 -5.05 -16.96
N ASN A 194 -8.42 -4.30 -17.93
CA ASN A 194 -8.67 -2.87 -18.10
C ASN A 194 -9.34 -2.55 -19.43
N LYS A 195 -10.24 -1.58 -19.43
CA LYS A 195 -10.92 -1.02 -20.61
C LYS A 195 -10.07 0.03 -21.32
N LEU A 196 -9.24 0.75 -20.56
CA LEU A 196 -8.43 1.86 -21.02
C LEU A 196 -6.94 1.55 -20.81
N GLY A 197 -6.11 2.07 -21.70
CA GLY A 197 -4.66 1.98 -21.56
C GLY A 197 -4.10 3.05 -20.62
N TYR A 198 -2.92 2.82 -20.07
CA TYR A 198 -2.24 3.76 -19.16
C TYR A 198 -0.74 3.48 -19.12
N TYR A 199 0.05 4.45 -18.66
CA TYR A 199 1.44 4.17 -18.30
C TYR A 199 1.52 3.51 -16.93
N ARG A 200 2.40 2.52 -16.82
CA ARG A 200 2.76 1.86 -15.57
C ARG A 200 4.26 1.83 -15.41
N VAL A 201 4.72 1.99 -14.18
CA VAL A 201 6.06 1.57 -13.77
C VAL A 201 5.97 0.76 -12.49
N THR A 202 6.91 -0.17 -12.32
CA THR A 202 6.98 -1.05 -11.15
C THR A 202 8.34 -1.01 -10.51
N ARG A 203 8.38 -1.24 -9.19
CA ARG A 203 9.60 -1.30 -8.36
C ARG A 203 10.42 0.00 -8.42
N SER A 204 9.72 1.12 -8.31
CA SER A 204 10.36 2.42 -8.04
C SER A 204 10.92 2.43 -6.61
N LYS A 205 11.84 3.35 -6.31
CA LYS A 205 12.46 3.46 -4.98
C LYS A 205 12.22 4.82 -4.38
N LEU A 206 11.48 4.87 -3.27
CA LEU A 206 11.33 6.07 -2.46
C LEU A 206 12.61 6.24 -1.64
N ARG A 207 13.44 7.21 -2.01
CA ARG A 207 14.75 7.47 -1.38
C ARG A 207 14.61 8.45 -0.23
N TYR A 208 15.29 8.16 0.87
CA TYR A 208 15.33 9.02 2.05
C TYR A 208 16.71 8.95 2.70
N LYS A 209 17.05 9.95 3.51
CA LYS A 209 18.29 10.01 4.29
C LYS A 209 18.00 9.76 5.75
N ASP A 210 18.91 9.05 6.40
CA ASP A 210 18.94 8.98 7.85
C ASP A 210 19.72 10.15 8.46
N PRO A 211 19.67 10.33 9.80
CA PRO A 211 20.38 11.42 10.47
C PRO A 211 21.91 11.41 10.28
N SER A 212 22.49 10.27 9.86
CA SER A 212 23.91 10.19 9.53
C SER A 212 24.23 10.65 8.10
N GLY A 213 23.19 10.97 7.31
CA GLY A 213 23.29 11.34 5.90
C GLY A 213 23.30 10.14 4.96
N SER A 214 23.13 8.90 5.46
CA SER A 214 23.14 7.70 4.63
C SER A 214 21.81 7.57 3.87
N GLU A 215 21.88 7.38 2.55
CA GLU A 215 20.70 7.14 1.73
C GLU A 215 20.17 5.71 1.90
N LYS A 216 18.87 5.62 2.13
CA LYS A 216 18.09 4.40 2.21
C LYS A 216 16.92 4.48 1.24
N SER A 217 16.22 3.36 1.05
CA SER A 217 15.02 3.36 0.22
C SER A 217 13.94 2.41 0.71
N LEU A 218 12.70 2.80 0.45
CA LEU A 218 11.52 1.94 0.49
C LEU A 218 11.10 1.62 -0.94
N GLU A 219 10.52 0.45 -1.16
CA GLU A 219 9.94 0.12 -2.46
C GLU A 219 8.69 0.98 -2.70
N LEU A 220 8.44 1.33 -3.95
CA LEU A 220 7.14 1.76 -4.42
C LEU A 220 6.77 0.82 -5.56
N THR A 221 5.99 -0.21 -5.23
CA THR A 221 5.78 -1.38 -6.09
C THR A 221 5.14 -1.02 -7.43
N SER A 222 4.14 -0.13 -7.45
CA SER A 222 3.47 0.23 -8.70
C SER A 222 2.95 1.67 -8.69
N LEU A 223 3.31 2.39 -9.77
CA LEU A 223 2.68 3.63 -10.18
C LEU A 223 1.84 3.40 -11.43
N ILE A 224 0.74 4.13 -11.54
CA ILE A 224 -0.14 4.17 -12.71
C ILE A 224 -0.37 5.62 -13.12
N SER A 225 -0.51 5.88 -14.42
CA SER A 225 -0.80 7.22 -14.90
C SER A 225 -2.29 7.52 -14.97
N TRP A 226 -2.66 8.78 -14.74
CA TRP A 226 -3.90 9.36 -15.20
C TRP A 226 -3.64 10.76 -15.74
N ARG A 227 -3.95 10.97 -17.01
CA ARG A 227 -3.90 12.25 -17.70
C ARG A 227 -2.57 13.00 -17.51
N GLY A 228 -1.47 12.31 -17.80
CA GLY A 228 -0.11 12.88 -17.70
C GLY A 228 0.49 12.91 -16.29
N GLU A 229 -0.14 12.25 -15.30
CA GLU A 229 0.28 12.34 -13.91
C GLU A 229 0.39 10.96 -13.25
N TRP A 230 1.39 10.78 -12.40
CA TRP A 230 1.63 9.53 -11.66
C TRP A 230 0.81 9.46 -10.37
N PHE A 231 0.29 8.27 -10.08
CA PHE A 231 -0.41 7.92 -8.85
C PHE A 231 0.07 6.58 -8.31
N VAL A 232 0.02 6.43 -6.99
CA VAL A 232 0.34 5.18 -6.31
C VAL A 232 -0.84 4.21 -6.36
N VAL A 233 -0.54 2.92 -6.58
CA VAL A 233 -1.53 1.83 -6.42
C VAL A 233 -1.06 0.79 -5.41
N HIS A 234 0.24 0.50 -5.39
CA HIS A 234 0.84 -0.48 -4.49
C HIS A 234 2.16 0.07 -3.95
N LEU A 235 2.32 0.04 -2.62
CA LEU A 235 3.57 0.40 -1.95
C LEU A 235 4.45 -0.83 -1.76
N HIS A 236 3.93 -1.89 -1.11
CA HIS A 236 4.71 -3.03 -0.66
C HIS A 236 4.17 -4.38 -1.15
N GLY A 237 4.45 -4.68 -2.42
CA GLY A 237 4.02 -5.89 -3.11
C GLY A 237 2.59 -5.81 -3.66
N PHE A 238 2.17 -6.85 -4.38
CA PHE A 238 0.84 -6.95 -5.01
C PHE A 238 -0.16 -7.73 -4.15
N LYS A 239 -0.14 -7.50 -2.84
CA LYS A 239 -1.11 -8.10 -1.92
C LYS A 239 -2.49 -7.50 -2.12
#